data_AF-A0A0C9UNM0-F1
#
_entry.id   AF-A0A0C9UNM0-F1
#
_cell.length_a   1.000
_cell.length_b   1.000
_cell.length_c   1.000
_cell.angle_alpha   90.00
_cell.angle_beta   90.00
_cell.angle_gamma   90.00
#
_symmetry.space_group_name_H-M   'P 1'
#
loop_
_entity.id
_entity.type
_entity.pdbx_description
1 polymer ?
#
loop_
_entity_poly.entity_id
_entity_poly.type
_entity_poly.pdbx_seq_one_letter_code
_entity_poly.pdbx_strand_id
1 'polypeptide(L)'
;MQFGIDDLAKFFIQNPNLVECFLNYVDGDIHENFDASSLPEIPLSNLKCMRLSYGTVSADGITHVNNEYLSPLMASLQMSALDSLHLNINSSKLDIPFTDRNMAPNFPDGLLTCLSKSLPPLRKLVFVHIQVSTDALLRLLLLVPQLESLTLAYFSNHDALELLDITRYPAHVPELKFLSLRSSRIAPPVAERIIIGRQDTLRCISFEGCHVIVPTTLRWRADRSRANKRLYQLLHKFRQRYPKSILAIKTPLIGYYKFWDDMKTETCIHAEYD
;
A
#
# COMPACT_ATOMS: atom_id res chain seq x y z
N MET A 1 3.97 -1.71 25.87
CA MET A 1 4.99 -0.63 25.87
C MET A 1 4.74 0.19 24.61
N GLN A 2 4.30 1.43 24.74
CA GLN A 2 4.16 2.35 23.60
C GLN A 2 5.55 2.91 23.31
N PHE A 3 6.02 2.81 22.07
CA PHE A 3 7.31 3.35 21.64
C PHE A 3 7.07 4.76 21.11
N GLY A 4 7.67 5.79 21.70
CA GLY A 4 7.69 7.13 21.08
C GLY A 4 8.63 7.18 19.88
N ILE A 5 8.49 8.20 19.02
CA ILE A 5 9.38 8.41 17.87
C ILE A 5 10.85 8.60 18.33
N ASP A 6 11.08 9.27 19.46
CA ASP A 6 12.41 9.46 20.03
C ASP A 6 13.05 8.15 20.47
N ASP A 7 12.25 7.28 21.10
CA ASP A 7 12.70 5.97 21.54
C ASP A 7 12.99 5.07 20.34
N LEU A 8 12.22 5.23 19.26
CA LEU A 8 12.47 4.54 18.00
C LEU A 8 13.80 4.98 17.37
N ALA A 9 14.07 6.29 17.33
CA ALA A 9 15.35 6.81 16.84
C ALA A 9 16.52 6.27 17.67
N LYS A 10 16.43 6.34 19.01
CA LYS A 10 17.44 5.78 19.93
C LYS A 10 17.62 4.29 19.72
N PHE A 11 16.53 3.54 19.56
CA PHE A 11 16.56 2.10 19.31
C PHE A 11 17.34 1.79 18.03
N PHE A 12 17.09 2.50 16.93
CA PHE A 12 17.83 2.30 15.69
C PHE A 12 19.32 2.64 15.84
N ILE A 13 19.65 3.75 16.51
CA ILE A 13 21.04 4.16 16.77
C ILE A 13 21.79 3.11 17.60
N GLN A 14 21.13 2.54 18.62
CA GLN A 14 21.72 1.54 19.51
C GLN A 14 21.85 0.15 18.87
N ASN A 15 21.11 -0.11 17.79
CA ASN A 15 21.03 -1.43 17.15
C ASN A 15 21.35 -1.35 15.64
N PRO A 16 22.57 -0.95 15.23
CA PRO A 16 22.93 -0.79 13.82
C PRO A 16 22.96 -2.11 13.04
N ASN A 17 23.08 -3.25 13.73
CA ASN A 17 23.11 -4.59 13.13
C ASN A 17 21.73 -5.23 12.98
N LEU A 18 20.65 -4.45 13.14
CA LEU A 18 19.28 -4.95 13.04
C LEU A 18 19.02 -5.54 11.65
N VAL A 19 18.52 -6.78 11.61
CA VAL A 19 18.16 -7.46 10.35
C VAL A 19 16.66 -7.34 10.07
N GLU A 20 15.84 -7.36 11.11
CA GLU A 20 14.39 -7.23 11.02
C GLU A 20 13.86 -6.31 12.12
N CYS A 21 12.88 -5.49 11.79
CA CYS A 21 12.22 -4.59 12.73
C CYS A 21 10.71 -4.75 12.62
N PHE A 22 10.06 -5.21 13.69
CA PHE A 22 8.61 -5.33 13.77
C PHE A 22 8.09 -4.54 14.96
N LEU A 23 7.52 -3.35 14.71
CA LEU A 23 6.92 -2.51 15.73
C LEU A 23 5.44 -2.31 15.42
N ASN A 24 4.61 -2.87 16.30
CA ASN A 24 3.15 -2.90 16.12
C ASN A 24 2.46 -1.62 16.63
N TYR A 25 3.16 -0.77 17.37
CA TYR A 25 2.64 0.53 17.79
C TYR A 25 3.79 1.47 18.10
N VAL A 26 3.94 2.49 17.25
CA VAL A 26 4.76 3.67 17.51
C VAL A 26 3.79 4.81 17.77
N ASP A 27 3.83 5.34 18.99
CA ASP A 27 3.05 6.51 19.34
C ASP A 27 3.61 7.72 18.60
N GLY A 28 2.71 8.45 17.92
CA GLY A 28 3.03 9.71 17.29
C GLY A 28 2.88 10.91 18.23
N ASP A 29 2.64 10.66 19.53
CA ASP A 29 2.45 11.72 20.52
C ASP A 29 3.65 12.66 20.58
N ILE A 30 3.31 13.94 20.64
CA ILE A 30 4.18 15.06 20.34
C ILE A 30 4.96 15.44 21.60
N HIS A 31 6.29 15.35 21.55
CA HIS A 31 7.13 16.13 22.46
C HIS A 31 7.45 17.48 21.80
N GLU A 32 7.12 18.59 22.48
CA GLU A 32 7.28 19.97 21.98
C GLU A 32 8.74 20.36 21.60
N ASN A 33 9.73 19.50 21.82
CA ASN A 33 11.15 19.79 21.68
C ASN A 33 11.92 18.86 20.73
N PHE A 34 11.26 18.03 19.91
CA PHE A 34 11.98 17.19 18.95
C PHE A 34 12.47 18.02 17.75
N ASP A 35 13.78 18.25 17.67
CA ASP A 35 14.40 18.88 16.50
C ASP A 35 14.75 17.82 15.44
N ALA A 36 13.79 17.61 14.55
CA ALA A 36 13.89 16.66 13.45
C ALA A 36 15.02 16.98 12.45
N SER A 37 15.49 18.24 12.40
CA SER A 37 16.58 18.66 11.53
C SER A 37 17.97 18.24 12.03
N SER A 38 18.05 17.76 13.28
CA SER A 38 19.29 17.38 13.96
C SER A 38 19.57 15.87 13.98
N LEU A 39 18.66 15.04 13.43
CA LEU A 39 18.84 13.59 13.43
C LEU A 39 20.08 13.22 12.59
N PRO A 40 21.07 12.52 13.18
CA PRO A 40 22.20 12.01 12.41
C PRO A 40 21.73 10.94 11.43
N GLU A 41 22.51 10.69 10.39
CA GLU A 41 22.26 9.53 9.53
C GLU A 41 22.41 8.24 10.36
N ILE A 42 21.40 7.36 10.29
CA ILE A 42 21.32 6.14 11.08
C ILE A 42 21.57 4.94 10.15
N PRO A 43 22.76 4.31 10.22
CA PRO A 43 23.09 3.18 9.35
C PRO A 43 22.39 1.91 9.84
N LEU A 44 21.43 1.43 9.05
CA LEU A 44 20.72 0.16 9.22
C LEU A 44 21.02 -0.76 8.02
N SER A 45 22.30 -0.87 7.66
CA SER A 45 22.76 -1.51 6.42
C SER A 45 22.43 -3.00 6.31
N ASN A 46 22.12 -3.66 7.43
CA ASN A 46 21.74 -5.08 7.46
C ASN A 46 20.23 -5.30 7.49
N LEU A 47 19.43 -4.24 7.62
CA LEU A 47 17.99 -4.34 7.77
C LEU A 47 17.35 -4.77 6.46
N LYS A 48 16.77 -5.96 6.45
CA LYS A 48 16.09 -6.57 5.30
C LYS A 48 14.58 -6.37 5.34
N CYS A 49 14.00 -6.38 6.54
CA CYS A 49 12.55 -6.27 6.71
C CYS A 49 12.21 -5.21 7.77
N MET A 50 11.33 -4.29 7.41
CA MET A 50 10.79 -3.30 8.33
C MET A 50 9.26 -3.31 8.28
N ARG A 51 8.64 -3.50 9.43
CA ARG A 51 7.21 -3.34 9.64
C ARG A 51 6.95 -2.36 10.77
N LEU A 52 6.36 -1.24 10.43
CA LEU A 52 6.03 -0.17 11.37
C LEU A 52 4.54 0.14 11.30
N SER A 53 3.89 0.01 12.45
CA SER A 53 2.53 0.52 12.64
C SER A 53 2.58 1.76 13.52
N TYR A 54 2.04 2.88 13.05
CA TYR A 54 2.16 4.18 13.70
C TYR A 54 0.83 4.93 13.75
N GLY A 55 0.78 5.96 14.59
CA GLY A 55 -0.39 6.80 14.80
C GLY A 55 -0.89 6.75 16.24
N THR A 56 -1.33 7.90 16.73
CA THR A 56 -1.82 8.10 18.09
C THR A 56 -3.33 7.95 18.11
N VAL A 57 -3.85 7.06 18.95
CA VAL A 57 -5.30 6.91 19.12
C VAL A 57 -5.78 7.84 20.22
N SER A 58 -6.55 8.87 19.87
CA SER A 58 -7.18 9.78 20.83
C SER A 58 -8.26 9.08 21.66
N ALA A 59 -8.66 9.72 22.76
CA ALA A 59 -9.63 9.17 23.71
C ALA A 59 -11.01 8.86 23.11
N ASP A 60 -11.39 9.51 22.01
CA ASP A 60 -12.61 9.25 21.23
C ASP A 60 -12.45 8.11 20.20
N GLY A 61 -11.25 7.54 20.08
CA GLY A 61 -10.91 6.42 19.20
C GLY A 61 -10.47 6.83 17.79
N ILE A 62 -10.24 8.12 17.54
CA ILE A 62 -9.72 8.63 16.27
C ILE A 62 -8.20 8.45 16.25
N THR A 63 -7.64 8.06 15.10
CA THR A 63 -6.18 7.99 14.96
C THR A 63 -5.65 9.27 14.33
N HIS A 64 -4.77 9.95 15.05
CA HIS A 64 -4.00 11.09 14.56
C HIS A 64 -2.63 10.62 14.07
N VAL A 65 -2.19 11.16 12.93
CA VAL A 65 -0.89 10.87 12.36
C VAL A 65 -0.15 12.17 12.16
N ASN A 66 0.93 12.39 12.91
CA ASN A 66 1.84 13.49 12.68
C ASN A 66 3.06 13.02 11.87
N ASN A 67 3.17 13.48 10.62
CA ASN A 67 4.28 13.17 9.73
C ASN A 67 5.48 14.08 9.89
N GLU A 68 5.38 15.16 10.68
CA GLU A 68 6.47 16.11 10.94
C GLU A 68 7.69 15.43 11.56
N TYR A 69 7.51 14.29 12.24
CA TYR A 69 8.59 13.58 12.92
C TYR A 69 8.91 12.23 12.29
N LEU A 70 7.89 11.51 11.80
CA LEU A 70 8.13 10.26 11.09
C LEU A 70 8.89 10.51 9.78
N SER A 71 8.60 11.61 9.07
CA SER A 71 9.28 11.90 7.80
C SER A 71 10.77 12.18 8.02
N PRO A 72 11.20 13.07 8.92
CA PRO A 72 12.63 13.27 9.16
C PRO A 72 13.36 12.04 9.70
N LEU A 73 12.72 11.26 10.58
CA LEU A 73 13.29 9.98 11.02
C LEU A 73 13.49 9.04 9.85
N MET A 74 12.48 8.84 9.00
CA MET A 74 12.62 8.01 7.79
C MET A 74 13.75 8.54 6.90
N ALA A 75 13.84 9.85 6.70
CA ALA A 75 14.86 10.49 5.88
C ALA A 75 16.30 10.31 6.40
N SER A 76 16.46 10.08 7.72
CA SER A 76 17.77 9.86 8.33
C SER A 76 18.23 8.39 8.26
N LEU A 77 17.33 7.44 8.01
CA LEU A 77 17.68 6.03 7.91
C LEU A 77 18.48 5.74 6.62
N GLN A 78 19.49 4.88 6.74
CA GLN A 78 20.19 4.27 5.61
C GLN A 78 19.95 2.76 5.61
N MET A 79 19.08 2.28 4.73
CA MET A 79 18.59 0.89 4.74
C MET A 79 18.97 0.15 3.45
N SER A 80 20.25 0.10 3.08
CA SER A 80 20.71 -0.40 1.77
C SER A 80 20.40 -1.87 1.47
N ALA A 81 20.11 -2.70 2.48
CA ALA A 81 19.71 -4.09 2.31
C ALA A 81 18.19 -4.33 2.35
N LEU A 82 17.37 -3.27 2.43
CA LEU A 82 15.93 -3.40 2.64
C LEU A 82 15.25 -4.09 1.45
N ASP A 83 14.64 -5.23 1.72
CA ASP A 83 13.92 -6.05 0.75
C ASP A 83 12.39 -5.88 0.91
N SER A 84 11.93 -5.68 2.15
CA SER A 84 10.51 -5.57 2.48
C SER A 84 10.21 -4.42 3.43
N LEU A 85 9.24 -3.57 3.05
CA LEU A 85 8.75 -2.46 3.85
C LEU A 85 7.23 -2.50 4.02
N HIS A 86 6.78 -2.50 5.27
CA HIS A 86 5.39 -2.52 5.66
C HIS A 86 5.10 -1.32 6.56
N LEU A 87 4.30 -0.38 6.07
CA LEU A 87 3.82 0.76 6.84
C LEU A 87 2.31 0.66 7.02
N ASN A 88 1.86 0.83 8.26
CA ASN A 88 0.46 0.73 8.64
C ASN A 88 0.08 1.86 9.58
N ILE A 89 -1.12 2.41 9.42
CA ILE A 89 -1.69 3.33 10.41
C ILE A 89 -2.69 2.58 11.26
N ASN A 90 -2.47 2.56 12.57
CA ASN A 90 -3.32 1.86 13.52
C ASN A 90 -4.66 2.61 13.65
N SER A 91 -5.71 2.20 12.94
CA SER A 91 -7.06 2.75 13.13
C SER A 91 -7.90 1.87 14.05
N SER A 92 -8.39 2.41 15.17
CA SER A 92 -9.37 1.71 16.02
C SER A 92 -10.83 1.99 15.63
N LYS A 93 -11.11 3.12 14.97
CA LYS A 93 -12.36 3.45 14.27
C LYS A 93 -12.09 4.24 12.99
N LEU A 94 -12.58 3.77 11.84
CA LEU A 94 -12.67 4.54 10.60
C LEU A 94 -14.09 5.04 10.42
N ASP A 95 -14.53 5.93 11.32
CA ASP A 95 -15.91 6.45 11.31
C ASP A 95 -16.03 7.73 10.48
N ILE A 96 -15.46 7.71 9.26
CA ILE A 96 -15.77 8.72 8.27
C ILE A 96 -16.13 7.96 6.99
N PRO A 97 -17.38 8.04 6.49
CA PRO A 97 -17.66 7.55 5.15
C PRO A 97 -16.64 8.24 4.26
N PHE A 98 -15.84 7.47 3.51
CA PHE A 98 -14.82 7.95 2.58
C PHE A 98 -15.36 9.13 1.75
N THR A 99 -15.25 10.33 2.29
CA THR A 99 -15.65 11.57 1.67
C THR A 99 -14.34 12.10 1.13
N ASP A 100 -14.33 12.43 -0.15
CA ASP A 100 -13.15 12.72 -0.99
C ASP A 100 -12.31 13.94 -0.51
N ARG A 101 -12.52 14.42 0.73
CA ARG A 101 -12.00 15.71 1.22
C ARG A 101 -11.25 15.68 2.55
N ASN A 102 -11.29 14.58 3.33
CA ASN A 102 -10.88 14.66 4.75
C ASN A 102 -9.75 13.74 5.23
N MET A 103 -9.13 12.90 4.38
CA MET A 103 -7.84 12.30 4.78
C MET A 103 -6.70 13.13 4.20
N ALA A 104 -6.09 13.94 5.06
CA ALA A 104 -4.83 14.58 4.74
C ALA A 104 -3.79 13.51 4.36
N PRO A 105 -2.87 13.78 3.41
CA PRO A 105 -1.78 12.87 3.10
C PRO A 105 -1.04 12.50 4.38
N ASN A 106 -0.99 11.21 4.68
CA ASN A 106 -0.37 10.67 5.91
C ASN A 106 0.84 9.78 5.57
N PHE A 107 1.32 9.87 4.32
CA PHE A 107 2.54 9.26 3.84
C PHE A 107 3.79 9.99 4.36
N PRO A 108 4.80 9.27 4.91
CA PRO A 108 6.03 9.89 5.39
C PRO A 108 6.97 10.20 4.21
N ASP A 109 6.93 11.43 3.69
CA ASP A 109 7.71 11.82 2.49
C ASP A 109 9.23 11.61 2.62
N GLY A 110 9.74 11.62 3.85
CA GLY A 110 11.15 11.29 4.11
C GLY A 110 11.55 9.88 3.70
N LEU A 111 10.60 8.96 3.51
CA LEU A 111 10.85 7.66 2.89
C LEU A 111 11.42 7.82 1.47
N LEU A 112 10.95 8.81 0.70
CA LEU A 112 11.50 9.08 -0.64
C LEU A 112 12.97 9.51 -0.56
N THR A 113 13.32 10.30 0.45
CA THR A 113 14.71 10.69 0.71
C THR A 113 15.56 9.48 1.09
N CYS A 114 15.06 8.61 1.98
CA CYS A 114 15.72 7.37 2.38
C CYS A 114 16.02 6.46 1.19
N LEU A 115 15.00 6.19 0.36
CA LEU A 115 15.11 5.30 -0.79
C LEU A 115 16.06 5.88 -1.85
N SER A 116 16.03 7.20 -2.07
CA SER A 116 16.95 7.88 -2.99
C SER A 116 18.42 7.77 -2.55
N LYS A 117 18.68 7.89 -1.23
CA LYS A 117 20.04 7.78 -0.67
C LYS A 117 20.54 6.33 -0.63
N SER A 118 19.68 5.40 -0.24
CA SER A 118 20.09 4.02 0.08
C SER A 118 19.99 3.07 -1.11
N LEU A 119 19.16 3.41 -2.11
CA LEU A 119 18.84 2.60 -3.30
C LEU A 119 18.68 1.10 -2.98
N PRO A 120 17.82 0.74 -2.02
CA PRO A 120 17.74 -0.63 -1.56
C PRO A 120 17.10 -1.53 -2.61
N PRO A 121 17.39 -2.85 -2.61
CA PRO A 121 16.78 -3.81 -3.51
C PRO A 121 15.33 -4.15 -3.11
N LEU A 122 14.51 -3.15 -2.80
CA LEU A 122 13.16 -3.31 -2.26
C LEU A 122 12.22 -4.06 -3.22
N ARG A 123 11.78 -5.27 -2.84
CA ARG A 123 10.89 -6.13 -3.63
C ARG A 123 9.45 -6.11 -3.15
N LYS A 124 9.21 -5.81 -1.86
CA LYS A 124 7.88 -5.82 -1.26
C LYS A 124 7.57 -4.50 -0.56
N LEU A 125 6.44 -3.90 -0.94
CA LEU A 125 5.93 -2.68 -0.33
C LEU A 125 4.47 -2.87 0.08
N VAL A 126 4.18 -2.59 1.35
CA VAL A 126 2.85 -2.73 1.93
C VAL A 126 2.46 -1.46 2.65
N PHE A 127 1.40 -0.81 2.15
CA PHE A 127 0.78 0.35 2.77
C PHE A 127 -0.64 0.01 3.17
N VAL A 128 -0.95 0.21 4.46
CA VAL A 128 -2.27 -0.04 5.04
C VAL A 128 -2.75 1.24 5.70
N HIS A 129 -3.90 1.75 5.26
CA HIS A 129 -4.46 3.04 5.71
C HIS A 129 -3.59 4.28 5.40
N ILE A 130 -2.57 4.13 4.54
CA ILE A 130 -1.70 5.24 4.13
C ILE A 130 -2.23 5.84 2.83
N GLN A 131 -2.51 7.15 2.85
CA GLN A 131 -2.86 7.96 1.70
C GLN A 131 -1.61 8.64 1.15
N VAL A 132 -1.25 8.24 -0.06
CA VAL A 132 -0.10 8.75 -0.82
C VAL A 132 -0.64 9.68 -1.90
N SER A 133 -0.02 10.85 -2.08
CA SER A 133 -0.34 11.74 -3.19
C SER A 133 0.07 11.10 -4.53
N THR A 134 -0.49 11.59 -5.64
CA THR A 134 -0.14 11.08 -6.98
C THR A 134 1.35 11.33 -7.28
N ASP A 135 1.89 12.50 -6.90
CA ASP A 135 3.31 12.82 -7.09
C ASP A 135 4.23 11.93 -6.24
N ALA A 136 3.89 11.74 -4.96
CA ALA A 136 4.69 10.90 -4.07
C ALA A 136 4.68 9.44 -4.52
N LEU A 137 3.54 8.91 -4.98
CA LEU A 137 3.46 7.55 -5.52
C LEU A 137 4.25 7.42 -6.82
N LEU A 138 4.17 8.41 -7.72
CA LEU A 138 4.97 8.43 -8.93
C LEU A 138 6.47 8.33 -8.61
N ARG A 139 6.96 9.22 -7.73
CA ARG A 139 8.37 9.24 -7.31
C ARG A 139 8.79 7.94 -6.65
N LEU A 140 7.94 7.40 -5.77
CA LEU A 140 8.15 6.12 -5.12
C LEU A 140 8.32 4.99 -6.14
N LEU A 141 7.38 4.82 -7.08
CA LEU A 141 7.42 3.75 -8.09
C LEU A 141 8.65 3.84 -9.02
N LEU A 142 9.17 5.04 -9.25
CA LEU A 142 10.42 5.26 -10.01
C LEU A 142 11.68 4.90 -9.21
N LEU A 143 11.65 5.04 -7.87
CA LEU A 143 12.77 4.70 -6.99
C LEU A 143 12.91 3.18 -6.74
N VAL A 144 11.84 2.40 -6.98
CA VAL A 144 11.82 0.95 -6.73
C VAL A 144 11.42 0.15 -7.97
N PRO A 145 12.15 0.27 -9.10
CA PRO A 145 11.79 -0.41 -10.34
C PRO A 145 11.75 -1.95 -10.22
N GLN A 146 12.51 -2.51 -9.28
CA GLN A 146 12.58 -3.95 -8.97
C GLN A 146 11.41 -4.48 -8.11
N LEU A 147 10.40 -3.64 -7.80
CA LEU A 147 9.31 -4.03 -6.93
C LEU A 147 8.48 -5.17 -7.53
N GLU A 148 8.39 -6.29 -6.81
CA GLU A 148 7.63 -7.47 -7.23
C GLU A 148 6.24 -7.53 -6.61
N SER A 149 6.07 -6.94 -5.42
CA SER A 149 4.83 -6.98 -4.65
C SER A 149 4.45 -5.61 -4.09
N LEU A 150 3.24 -5.15 -4.43
CA LEU A 150 2.67 -3.89 -3.96
C LEU A 150 1.31 -4.15 -3.31
N THR A 151 1.15 -3.70 -2.06
CA THR A 151 -0.15 -3.66 -1.38
C THR A 151 -0.50 -2.23 -1.03
N LEU A 152 -1.64 -1.76 -1.54
CA LEU A 152 -2.27 -0.49 -1.19
C LEU A 152 -3.64 -0.81 -0.59
N ALA A 153 -3.67 -1.09 0.72
CA ALA A 153 -4.89 -1.46 1.43
C ALA A 153 -5.59 -0.24 2.04
N TYR A 154 -6.92 -0.18 1.90
CA TYR A 154 -7.74 0.96 2.32
C TYR A 154 -7.29 2.29 1.68
N PHE A 155 -6.77 2.21 0.45
CA PHE A 155 -6.30 3.33 -0.34
C PHE A 155 -7.47 4.05 -1.02
N SER A 156 -7.50 5.37 -0.95
CA SER A 156 -8.64 6.16 -1.45
C SER A 156 -8.31 7.08 -2.62
N ASN A 157 -7.02 7.37 -2.87
CA ASN A 157 -6.59 8.22 -3.97
C ASN A 157 -6.73 7.49 -5.32
N HIS A 158 -7.87 7.72 -5.99
CA HIS A 158 -8.20 7.06 -7.25
C HIS A 158 -7.22 7.41 -8.37
N ASP A 159 -6.85 8.70 -8.49
CA ASP A 159 -6.03 9.20 -9.60
C ASP A 159 -4.62 8.60 -9.55
N ALA A 160 -4.09 8.38 -8.34
CA ALA A 160 -2.81 7.72 -8.15
C ALA A 160 -2.80 6.26 -8.64
N LEU A 161 -3.93 5.56 -8.63
CA LEU A 161 -4.00 4.19 -9.15
C LEU A 161 -3.85 4.13 -10.68
N GLU A 162 -4.06 5.23 -11.40
CA GLU A 162 -3.79 5.27 -12.84
C GLU A 162 -2.30 5.05 -13.16
N LEU A 163 -1.40 5.36 -12.23
CA LEU A 163 0.03 5.14 -12.38
C LEU A 163 0.41 3.65 -12.51
N LEU A 164 -0.50 2.74 -12.14
CA LEU A 164 -0.32 1.30 -12.25
C LEU A 164 -0.71 0.76 -13.65
N ASP A 165 -1.29 1.59 -14.52
CA ASP A 165 -1.56 1.26 -15.91
C ASP A 165 -0.29 1.35 -16.77
N ILE A 166 0.32 0.21 -17.08
CA ILE A 166 1.56 0.19 -17.88
C ILE A 166 1.36 0.55 -19.35
N THR A 167 0.12 0.57 -19.86
CA THR A 167 -0.13 1.04 -21.23
C THR A 167 0.10 2.55 -21.35
N ARG A 168 -0.06 3.28 -20.25
CA ARG A 168 0.23 4.72 -20.13
C ARG A 168 1.59 4.98 -19.51
N TYR A 169 2.01 4.13 -18.57
CA TYR A 169 3.23 4.32 -17.78
C TYR A 169 4.09 3.05 -17.74
N PRO A 170 4.75 2.70 -18.86
CA PRO A 170 5.47 1.42 -18.99
C PRO A 170 6.69 1.28 -18.06
N ALA A 171 7.24 2.40 -17.59
CA ALA A 171 8.42 2.41 -16.70
C ALA A 171 8.07 2.16 -15.22
N HIS A 172 6.79 2.16 -14.84
CA HIS A 172 6.40 2.07 -13.43
C HIS A 172 6.33 0.60 -12.99
N VAL A 173 7.28 0.20 -12.13
CA VAL A 173 7.38 -1.15 -11.53
C VAL A 173 7.17 -2.28 -12.56
N PRO A 174 8.09 -2.42 -13.54
CA PRO A 174 7.97 -3.41 -14.60
C PRO A 174 7.91 -4.86 -14.09
N GLU A 175 8.56 -5.14 -12.96
CA GLU A 175 8.67 -6.48 -12.36
C GLU A 175 7.49 -6.85 -11.44
N LEU A 176 6.44 -6.03 -11.38
CA LEU A 176 5.33 -6.24 -10.45
C LEU A 176 4.55 -7.52 -10.80
N LYS A 177 4.61 -8.50 -9.90
CA LYS A 177 3.92 -9.80 -10.00
C LYS A 177 2.67 -9.86 -9.12
N PHE A 178 2.67 -9.14 -8.00
CA PHE A 178 1.58 -9.18 -7.00
C PHE A 178 1.07 -7.79 -6.69
N LEU A 179 -0.24 -7.57 -6.88
CA LEU A 179 -0.91 -6.31 -6.56
C LEU A 179 -2.11 -6.55 -5.66
N SER A 180 -2.13 -5.95 -4.48
CA SER A 180 -3.29 -5.97 -3.59
C SER A 180 -3.87 -4.57 -3.43
N LEU A 181 -5.13 -4.40 -3.80
CA LEU A 181 -5.91 -3.17 -3.61
C LEU A 181 -7.01 -3.38 -2.55
N ARG A 182 -6.78 -4.29 -1.60
CA ARG A 182 -7.79 -4.71 -0.62
C ARG A 182 -8.45 -3.51 0.08
N SER A 183 -9.78 -3.51 0.11
CA SER A 183 -10.60 -2.48 0.75
C SER A 183 -10.36 -1.05 0.24
N SER A 184 -9.72 -0.91 -0.92
CA SER A 184 -9.42 0.37 -1.56
C SER A 184 -10.55 0.80 -2.49
N ARG A 185 -10.51 2.06 -2.91
CA ARG A 185 -11.46 2.63 -3.87
C ARG A 185 -10.88 2.59 -5.28
N ILE A 186 -11.63 2.05 -6.23
CA ILE A 186 -11.20 1.94 -7.62
C ILE A 186 -12.35 2.14 -8.59
N ALA A 187 -12.13 2.88 -9.68
CA ALA A 187 -13.11 2.96 -10.77
C ALA A 187 -12.93 1.78 -11.73
N PRO A 188 -14.02 1.24 -12.32
CA PRO A 188 -13.94 0.11 -13.25
C PRO A 188 -12.97 0.31 -14.43
N PRO A 189 -12.90 1.49 -15.08
CA PRO A 189 -11.97 1.70 -16.19
C PRO A 189 -10.50 1.59 -15.76
N VAL A 190 -10.15 2.02 -14.55
CA VAL A 190 -8.78 1.91 -14.04
C VAL A 190 -8.45 0.45 -13.72
N ALA A 191 -9.37 -0.28 -13.10
CA ALA A 191 -9.20 -1.72 -12.88
C ALA A 191 -9.02 -2.48 -14.21
N GLU A 192 -9.81 -2.14 -15.23
CA GLU A 192 -9.67 -2.72 -16.58
C GLU A 192 -8.28 -2.53 -17.13
N ARG A 193 -7.79 -1.29 -17.11
CA ARG A 193 -6.49 -0.93 -17.67
C ARG A 193 -5.34 -1.59 -16.93
N ILE A 194 -5.41 -1.68 -15.59
CA ILE A 194 -4.40 -2.41 -14.81
C ILE A 194 -4.39 -3.90 -15.21
N ILE A 195 -5.55 -4.55 -15.27
CA ILE A 195 -5.67 -5.98 -15.58
C ILE A 195 -5.19 -6.27 -17.00
N ILE A 196 -5.65 -5.50 -17.99
CA ILE A 196 -5.26 -5.71 -19.40
C ILE A 196 -3.81 -5.33 -19.61
N GLY A 197 -3.39 -4.18 -19.09
CA GLY A 197 -2.03 -3.67 -19.27
C GLY A 197 -1.00 -4.61 -18.67
N ARG A 198 -1.26 -5.19 -17.50
CA ARG A 198 -0.32 -6.06 -16.79
C ARG A 198 -0.65 -7.55 -16.90
N GLN A 199 -1.42 -7.98 -17.89
CA GLN A 199 -1.84 -9.39 -18.04
C GLN A 199 -0.67 -10.39 -18.17
N ASP A 200 0.48 -9.91 -18.65
CA ASP A 200 1.69 -10.72 -18.92
C ASP A 200 2.72 -10.65 -17.78
N THR A 201 2.61 -9.66 -16.88
CA THR A 201 3.53 -9.44 -15.77
C THR A 201 2.93 -9.77 -14.41
N LEU A 202 1.66 -9.40 -14.17
CA LEU A 202 0.95 -9.73 -12.95
C LEU A 202 0.58 -11.21 -12.91
N ARG A 203 0.97 -11.87 -11.82
CA ARG A 203 0.54 -13.21 -11.45
C ARG A 203 -0.70 -13.17 -10.58
N CYS A 204 -0.86 -12.16 -9.75
CA CYS A 204 -2.01 -12.04 -8.86
C CYS A 204 -2.43 -10.58 -8.65
N ILE A 205 -3.75 -10.35 -8.69
CA ILE A 205 -4.37 -9.10 -8.27
C ILE A 205 -5.53 -9.35 -7.29
N SER A 206 -5.53 -8.64 -6.17
CA SER A 206 -6.60 -8.73 -5.16
C SER A 206 -7.43 -7.45 -5.11
N PHE A 207 -8.74 -7.61 -5.28
CA PHE A 207 -9.77 -6.59 -5.09
C PHE A 207 -10.66 -6.89 -3.87
N GLU A 208 -10.19 -7.69 -2.92
CA GLU A 208 -10.99 -8.07 -1.76
C GLU A 208 -11.51 -6.85 -0.99
N GLY A 209 -12.82 -6.77 -0.75
CA GLY A 209 -13.43 -5.65 -0.04
C GLY A 209 -13.38 -4.30 -0.78
N CYS A 210 -12.89 -4.21 -2.03
CA CYS A 210 -12.82 -2.96 -2.76
C CYS A 210 -14.18 -2.27 -2.90
N HIS A 211 -14.14 -0.94 -2.87
CA HIS A 211 -15.28 -0.08 -3.14
C HIS A 211 -15.20 0.47 -4.57
N VAL A 212 -16.09 0.02 -5.44
CA VAL A 212 -16.13 0.50 -6.83
C VAL A 212 -16.74 1.90 -6.89
N ILE A 213 -15.97 2.88 -7.37
CA ILE A 213 -16.45 4.27 -7.55
C ILE A 213 -17.35 4.33 -8.80
N VAL A 214 -18.54 4.91 -8.65
CA VAL A 214 -19.43 5.27 -9.77
C VAL A 214 -19.41 6.79 -9.91
N PRO A 215 -19.30 7.34 -11.13
CA PRO A 215 -19.45 8.78 -11.35
C PRO A 215 -20.72 9.30 -10.68
N THR A 216 -20.60 10.44 -10.00
CA THR A 216 -21.54 11.00 -9.00
C THR A 216 -22.90 11.45 -9.53
N THR A 217 -23.31 11.09 -10.74
CA THR A 217 -24.53 11.62 -11.34
C THR A 217 -25.82 10.86 -11.01
N LEU A 218 -25.81 9.68 -10.37
CA LEU A 218 -27.05 8.92 -10.10
C LEU A 218 -27.02 8.08 -8.80
N ARG A 219 -28.22 7.62 -8.40
CA ARG A 219 -28.62 7.05 -7.09
C ARG A 219 -27.65 6.01 -6.50
N TRP A 220 -26.88 6.44 -5.50
CA TRP A 220 -25.81 5.73 -4.78
C TRP A 220 -26.05 4.24 -4.46
N ARG A 221 -27.23 3.84 -3.97
CA ARG A 221 -27.51 2.45 -3.56
C ARG A 221 -27.77 1.50 -4.74
N ALA A 222 -28.49 1.95 -5.76
CA ALA A 222 -28.78 1.13 -6.94
C ALA A 222 -27.54 0.95 -7.83
N ASP A 223 -26.66 1.96 -7.84
CA ASP A 223 -25.48 1.96 -8.69
C ASP A 223 -24.28 1.22 -8.09
N ARG A 224 -24.16 1.07 -6.76
CA ARG A 224 -23.11 0.22 -6.15
C ARG A 224 -23.22 -1.25 -6.58
N SER A 225 -24.44 -1.82 -6.58
CA SER A 225 -24.67 -3.19 -7.06
C SER A 225 -24.36 -3.33 -8.56
N ARG A 226 -24.74 -2.33 -9.37
CA ARG A 226 -24.41 -2.27 -10.81
C ARG A 226 -22.91 -2.09 -11.09
N ALA A 227 -22.20 -1.31 -10.27
CA ALA A 227 -20.77 -1.07 -10.41
C ALA A 227 -19.95 -2.31 -10.05
N ASN A 228 -20.31 -2.99 -8.96
CA ASN A 228 -19.77 -4.29 -8.64
C ASN A 228 -20.06 -5.27 -9.78
N LYS A 229 -21.30 -5.32 -10.30
CA LYS A 229 -21.65 -6.13 -11.48
C LYS A 229 -20.79 -5.79 -12.71
N ARG A 230 -20.44 -4.51 -12.94
CA ARG A 230 -19.55 -4.09 -14.02
C ARG A 230 -18.12 -4.60 -13.84
N LEU A 231 -17.56 -4.52 -12.62
CA LEU A 231 -16.25 -5.11 -12.33
C LEU A 231 -16.29 -6.62 -12.60
N TYR A 232 -17.31 -7.33 -12.11
CA TYR A 232 -17.46 -8.77 -12.39
C TYR A 232 -17.64 -9.09 -13.88
N GLN A 233 -18.42 -8.29 -14.63
CA GLN A 233 -18.57 -8.44 -16.08
C GLN A 233 -17.25 -8.22 -16.81
N LEU A 234 -16.44 -7.27 -16.36
CA LEU A 234 -15.10 -7.03 -16.89
C LEU A 234 -14.19 -8.23 -16.61
N LEU A 235 -14.20 -8.77 -15.39
CA LEU A 235 -13.43 -9.97 -15.04
C LEU A 235 -13.85 -11.18 -15.89
N HIS A 236 -15.15 -11.37 -16.09
CA HIS A 236 -15.69 -12.42 -16.96
C HIS A 236 -15.25 -12.24 -18.42
N LYS A 237 -15.38 -11.03 -18.97
CA LYS A 237 -14.94 -10.71 -20.33
C LYS A 237 -13.42 -10.89 -20.50
N PHE A 238 -12.64 -10.51 -19.49
CA PHE A 238 -11.19 -10.72 -19.48
C PHE A 238 -10.85 -12.20 -19.61
N ARG A 239 -11.47 -13.06 -18.80
CA ARG A 239 -11.24 -14.52 -18.87
C ARG A 239 -11.63 -15.12 -20.23
N GLN A 240 -12.72 -14.66 -20.83
CA GLN A 240 -13.12 -15.09 -22.17
C GLN A 240 -12.13 -14.65 -23.25
N ARG A 241 -11.63 -13.42 -23.14
CA ARG A 241 -10.72 -12.83 -24.14
C ARG A 241 -9.27 -13.33 -23.99
N TYR A 242 -8.86 -13.66 -22.76
CA TYR A 242 -7.49 -14.07 -22.42
C TYR A 242 -7.48 -15.41 -21.67
N PRO A 243 -7.92 -16.51 -22.31
CA PRO A 243 -8.08 -17.81 -21.65
C PRO A 243 -6.75 -18.44 -21.20
N LYS A 244 -5.62 -17.97 -21.74
CA LYS A 244 -4.26 -18.43 -21.38
C LYS A 244 -3.59 -17.59 -20.29
N SER A 245 -4.23 -16.54 -19.80
CA SER A 245 -3.64 -15.67 -18.78
C SER A 245 -3.50 -16.41 -17.45
N ILE A 246 -2.28 -16.39 -16.89
CA ILE A 246 -1.96 -16.94 -15.56
C ILE A 246 -2.41 -16.04 -14.40
N LEU A 247 -2.97 -14.87 -14.69
CA LEU A 247 -3.37 -13.89 -13.69
C LEU A 247 -4.45 -14.46 -12.77
N ALA A 248 -4.16 -14.59 -11.48
CA ALA A 248 -5.13 -14.86 -10.43
C ALA A 248 -5.84 -13.57 -10.01
N ILE A 249 -7.16 -13.60 -9.84
CA ILE A 249 -7.95 -12.43 -9.46
C ILE A 249 -8.81 -12.77 -8.24
N LYS A 250 -8.50 -12.16 -7.08
CA LYS A 250 -9.29 -12.28 -5.85
C LYS A 250 -10.34 -11.16 -5.82
N THR A 251 -11.60 -11.50 -5.55
CA THR A 251 -12.74 -10.55 -5.69
C THR A 251 -13.50 -10.33 -4.37
N PRO A 252 -14.37 -9.30 -4.26
CA PRO A 252 -14.92 -8.85 -2.98
C PRO A 252 -15.90 -9.75 -2.21
N LEU A 253 -16.38 -10.91 -2.69
CA LEU A 253 -17.44 -11.66 -1.99
C LEU A 253 -17.33 -13.20 -2.06
N ILE A 254 -17.58 -13.82 -0.90
CA ILE A 254 -17.91 -15.24 -0.70
C ILE A 254 -19.26 -15.50 -1.39
N GLY A 255 -19.30 -16.29 -2.46
CA GLY A 255 -20.58 -16.64 -3.10
C GLY A 255 -20.50 -17.29 -4.48
N TYR A 256 -19.34 -17.26 -5.15
CA TYR A 256 -19.18 -17.87 -6.47
C TYR A 256 -17.89 -18.71 -6.58
N TYR A 257 -17.50 -19.37 -5.49
CA TYR A 257 -16.51 -20.47 -5.52
C TYR A 257 -16.91 -21.63 -6.46
N LYS A 258 -18.12 -21.63 -7.04
CA LYS A 258 -18.61 -22.66 -7.96
C LYS A 258 -17.86 -22.78 -9.30
N PHE A 259 -16.95 -21.85 -9.64
CA PHE A 259 -16.05 -21.99 -10.80
C PHE A 259 -14.58 -22.25 -10.39
N TRP A 260 -14.30 -22.34 -9.09
CA TRP A 260 -12.94 -22.59 -8.56
C TRP A 260 -12.65 -24.07 -8.32
N ASP A 261 -13.67 -24.95 -8.34
CA ASP A 261 -13.46 -26.39 -8.10
C ASP A 261 -12.60 -27.09 -9.18
N ASP A 262 -12.42 -26.46 -10.35
CA ASP A 262 -11.55 -26.98 -11.42
C ASP A 262 -10.09 -26.47 -11.35
N MET A 263 -9.75 -25.59 -10.40
CA MET A 263 -8.38 -25.11 -10.16
C MET A 263 -7.88 -25.50 -8.76
N LYS A 264 -8.20 -26.73 -8.33
CA LYS A 264 -7.43 -27.39 -7.28
C LYS A 264 -6.02 -27.68 -7.81
N THR A 265 -5.11 -26.72 -7.63
CA THR A 265 -3.71 -26.93 -7.23
C THR A 265 -2.95 -25.61 -7.30
N GLU A 266 -2.54 -25.14 -6.11
CA GLU A 266 -1.30 -24.41 -5.86
C GLU A 266 -1.19 -22.93 -6.31
N THR A 267 -0.62 -22.10 -5.42
CA THR A 267 -0.13 -20.72 -5.64
C THR A 267 -1.05 -19.49 -5.43
N CYS A 268 -2.16 -19.60 -4.71
CA CYS A 268 -2.84 -18.40 -4.15
C CYS A 268 -2.76 -18.30 -2.62
N ILE A 269 -1.91 -19.11 -1.99
CA ILE A 269 -1.80 -19.21 -0.54
C ILE A 269 -0.52 -18.49 -0.09
N HIS A 270 -0.67 -17.54 0.84
CA HIS A 270 0.36 -16.92 1.69
C HIS A 270 1.03 -15.59 1.33
N ALA A 271 0.61 -14.84 0.30
CA ALA A 271 1.12 -13.46 0.15
C ALA A 271 0.57 -12.46 1.20
N GLU A 272 -0.44 -12.85 1.99
CA GLU A 272 -1.08 -11.96 2.98
C GLU A 272 -0.45 -12.02 4.39
N TYR A 273 0.42 -12.99 4.70
CA TYR A 273 0.89 -13.19 6.10
C TYR A 273 2.34 -13.63 6.33
N ASP A 274 3.21 -13.69 5.31
CA ASP A 274 4.65 -13.90 5.51
C ASP A 274 5.47 -12.66 5.15
#